data_AF-A0A822F0S9-F1
#
_entry.id   AF-A0A822F0S9-F1
#
_cell.length_a   1.000
_cell.length_b   1.000
_cell.length_c   1.000
_cell.angle_alpha   90.00
_cell.angle_beta   90.00
_cell.angle_gamma   90.00
#
_symmetry.space_group_name_H-M   'P 1'
#
loop_
_entity.id
_entity.type
_entity.pdbx_description
1 polymer ?
#
loop_
_entity_poly.entity_id
_entity_poly.type
_entity_poly.pdbx_seq_one_letter_code
_entity_poly.pdbx_strand_id
1 'polypeptide(L)'
;MIIKHNLEHDLGLHTYRLGINKYATLTNEEFRQKYNGYRRQKNSRLQFSDIRRLHIPASPYTTLPVSIDWRDHGIVTPVKDQGQC
;
A
#
# COMPACT_ATOMS: atom_id res chain seq x y z
N MET A 1 0.61 11.55 -20.55
CA MET A 1 0.12 10.56 -19.56
C MET A 1 -0.79 11.19 -18.52
N ILE A 2 -0.32 12.11 -17.67
CA ILE A 2 -1.13 12.69 -16.58
C ILE A 2 -2.38 13.43 -17.07
N ILE A 3 -2.21 14.34 -18.05
CA ILE A 3 -3.33 15.16 -18.56
C ILE A 3 -4.43 14.28 -19.16
N LYS A 4 -4.07 13.32 -20.03
CA LYS A 4 -5.02 12.37 -20.62
C LYS A 4 -5.77 11.58 -19.55
N HIS A 5 -5.06 11.01 -18.58
CA HIS A 5 -5.68 10.25 -17.47
C HIS A 5 -6.66 11.13 -16.67
N ASN A 6 -6.29 12.37 -16.37
CA ASN A 6 -7.14 13.26 -15.59
C ASN A 6 -8.38 13.73 -16.38
N LEU A 7 -8.28 13.91 -17.70
CA LEU A 7 -9.45 14.14 -18.55
C LEU A 7 -10.38 12.94 -18.58
N GLU A 8 -9.83 11.73 -18.70
CA GLU A 8 -10.61 10.49 -18.61
C GLU A 8 -11.26 10.32 -17.22
N HIS A 9 -10.59 10.75 -16.15
CA HIS A 9 -11.18 10.80 -14.81
C HIS A 9 -12.35 11.79 -14.73
N ASP A 10 -12.24 12.97 -15.35
CA ASP A 10 -13.33 13.95 -15.42
C ASP A 10 -14.56 13.39 -16.17
N LEU A 11 -14.33 12.46 -17.09
CA LEU A 11 -15.37 11.70 -17.79
C LEU A 11 -15.90 10.48 -16.99
N GLY A 12 -15.43 10.27 -15.76
CA GLY A 12 -15.82 9.14 -14.91
C GLY A 12 -15.21 7.79 -15.31
N LEU A 13 -14.21 7.77 -16.21
CA LEU A 13 -13.55 6.53 -16.65
C LEU A 13 -12.49 6.03 -15.64
N HIS A 14 -12.05 6.90 -14.73
CA HIS A 14 -11.11 6.57 -13.66
C HIS A 14 -11.62 7.04 -12.30
N THR A 15 -11.31 6.31 -11.24
CA THR A 15 -11.69 6.67 -9.86
C THR A 15 -10.65 7.51 -9.12
N TYR A 16 -9.51 7.81 -9.77
CA TYR A 16 -8.39 8.53 -9.17
C TYR A 16 -7.72 9.46 -10.19
N ARG A 17 -6.97 10.45 -9.67
CA ARG A 17 -6.18 11.39 -10.47
C ARG A 17 -4.69 11.10 -10.35
N LEU A 18 -3.96 11.51 -11.38
CA LEU A 18 -2.50 11.53 -11.38
C LEU A 18 -1.98 12.96 -11.18
N GLY A 19 -0.79 13.08 -10.59
CA GLY A 19 -0.10 14.34 -10.37
C GLY A 19 1.41 14.16 -10.47
N ILE A 20 2.12 15.28 -10.68
CA ILE A 20 3.58 15.30 -10.69
C ILE A 20 4.09 15.03 -9.26
N ASN A 21 5.05 14.13 -9.13
CA ASN A 21 5.74 13.82 -7.88
C ASN A 21 7.22 13.50 -8.16
N LYS A 22 7.98 13.14 -7.11
CA LYS A 22 9.42 12.80 -7.22
C LYS A 22 9.75 11.61 -8.13
N TYR A 23 8.76 10.87 -8.60
CA TYR A 23 8.90 9.74 -9.52
C TYR A 23 8.52 10.08 -10.96
N ALA A 24 8.05 11.31 -11.24
CA ALA A 24 7.51 11.68 -12.55
C ALA A 24 8.54 11.59 -13.69
N THR A 25 9.83 11.58 -13.37
CA THR A 25 10.94 11.45 -14.34
C THR A 25 11.42 10.00 -14.51
N LEU A 26 10.93 9.06 -13.70
CA LEU A 26 11.34 7.66 -13.76
C LEU A 26 10.43 6.88 -14.71
N THR A 27 11.04 6.01 -15.51
CA THR A 27 10.30 4.96 -16.20
C THR A 27 9.75 3.95 -15.21
N ASN A 28 8.71 3.21 -15.62
CA ASN A 28 8.16 2.12 -14.81
C ASN A 28 9.21 1.06 -14.44
N GLU A 29 10.20 0.83 -15.31
CA GLU A 29 11.27 -0.13 -15.04
C GLU A 29 12.23 0.39 -13.95
N GLU A 30 12.70 1.64 -14.05
CA GLU A 30 13.54 2.27 -13.04
C GLU A 30 12.83 2.37 -11.68
N PHE A 31 11.53 2.67 -11.69
CA PHE A 31 10.73 2.70 -10.48
C PHE A 31 10.69 1.32 -9.81
N ARG A 32 10.40 0.26 -10.57
CA ARG A 32 10.33 -1.10 -10.03
C ARG A 32 11.68 -1.58 -9.49
N GLN A 33 12.79 -1.25 -10.16
CA GLN A 33 14.12 -1.65 -9.73
C GLN A 33 14.52 -0.99 -8.39
N LYS A 34 14.13 0.27 -8.17
CA LYS A 34 14.56 1.07 -7.00
C LYS A 34 13.58 1.09 -5.82
N TYR A 35 12.29 0.81 -6.04
CA TYR A 35 11.26 1.01 -5.00
C TYR A 35 10.47 -0.27 -4.67
N ASN A 36 10.52 -1.33 -5.50
CA ASN A 36 9.82 -2.59 -5.24
C ASN A 36 10.75 -3.63 -4.59
N GLY A 37 11.14 -3.39 -3.33
CA GLY A 37 12.10 -4.23 -2.61
C GLY A 37 11.59 -5.59 -2.09
N TYR A 38 10.29 -5.87 -2.14
CA TYR A 38 9.74 -7.12 -1.60
C TYR A 38 10.20 -8.36 -2.38
N ARG A 39 10.89 -9.28 -1.70
CA ARG A 39 11.37 -10.56 -2.27
C ARG A 39 10.69 -11.73 -1.59
N ARG A 40 9.78 -12.41 -2.31
CA ARG A 40 9.12 -13.62 -1.82
C ARG A 40 10.14 -14.75 -1.61
N GLN A 41 10.37 -15.15 -0.36
CA GLN A 41 11.21 -16.31 -0.05
C GLN A 41 10.49 -17.62 -0.44
N LYS A 42 11.13 -18.46 -1.26
CA LYS A 42 10.56 -19.76 -1.70
C LYS A 42 10.45 -20.78 -0.55
N ASN A 43 11.24 -20.61 0.52
CA ASN A 43 11.30 -21.52 1.68
C ASN A 43 10.85 -20.84 2.99
N SER A 44 9.77 -20.04 2.97
CA SER A 44 9.24 -19.40 4.19
C SER A 44 8.76 -20.39 5.26
N ARG A 45 8.69 -21.69 4.96
CA ARG A 45 8.35 -22.74 5.94
C ARG A 45 9.33 -22.85 7.10
N LEU A 46 10.55 -22.31 7.00
CA LEU A 46 11.59 -22.49 8.03
C LEU A 46 11.62 -21.40 9.13
N GLN A 47 10.71 -20.43 9.14
CA GLN A 47 10.48 -19.55 10.31
C GLN A 47 8.98 -19.19 10.53
N PHE A 48 8.06 -19.91 9.89
CA PHE A 48 6.61 -19.69 10.01
C PHE A 48 5.89 -20.77 10.85
N SER A 49 6.61 -21.49 11.73
CA SER A 49 5.96 -22.40 12.69
C SER A 49 4.99 -21.67 13.64
N ASP A 50 5.13 -20.36 13.82
CA ASP A 50 4.28 -19.56 14.70
C ASP A 50 3.10 -18.87 14.02
N ILE A 51 3.07 -18.77 12.68
CA ILE A 51 1.98 -18.06 11.98
C ILE A 51 0.78 -19.00 11.73
N ARG A 52 0.99 -20.32 11.73
CA ARG A 52 -0.12 -21.27 11.90
C ARG A 52 -0.73 -21.24 13.31
N ARG A 53 -0.15 -20.49 14.25
CA ARG A 53 -0.69 -20.25 15.61
C ARG A 53 -1.27 -18.85 15.82
N LEU A 54 -1.21 -17.97 14.81
CA LEU A 54 -2.04 -16.75 14.82
C LEU A 54 -3.48 -17.13 14.44
N HIS A 55 -4.09 -17.97 15.26
CA HIS A 55 -5.54 -17.99 15.34
C HIS A 55 -5.92 -16.63 15.94
N ILE A 56 -6.29 -15.70 15.08
CA ILE A 56 -7.02 -14.51 15.54
C ILE A 56 -8.38 -15.07 15.95
N PRO A 57 -8.68 -15.19 17.25
CA PRO A 57 -9.98 -15.69 17.66
C PRO A 57 -11.04 -14.80 17.02
N ALA A 58 -12.16 -15.41 16.60
CA ALA A 58 -13.30 -14.65 16.13
C ALA A 58 -13.56 -13.54 17.16
N SER A 59 -13.51 -12.30 16.69
CA SER A 59 -13.69 -11.13 17.53
C SER A 59 -14.98 -11.30 18.35
N PRO A 60 -14.96 -11.07 19.68
CA PRO A 60 -16.18 -11.11 20.49
C PRO A 60 -17.16 -9.99 20.09
N TYR A 61 -16.70 -8.99 19.33
CA TYR A 61 -17.52 -7.95 18.74
C TYR A 61 -18.24 -8.49 17.51
N THR A 62 -19.56 -8.66 17.63
CA THR A 62 -20.47 -9.07 16.54
C THR A 62 -20.71 -7.97 15.51
N THR A 63 -20.32 -6.72 15.79
CA THR A 63 -20.46 -5.58 14.89
C THR A 63 -19.16 -4.78 14.83
N LEU A 64 -18.64 -4.61 13.61
CA LEU A 64 -17.51 -3.74 13.32
C LEU A 64 -18.04 -2.40 12.79
N PRO A 65 -17.31 -1.29 12.99
CA PRO A 65 -17.67 -0.02 12.40
C PRO A 65 -17.59 -0.09 10.87
N VAL A 66 -18.39 0.73 10.18
CA VAL A 66 -18.42 0.81 8.71
C VAL A 66 -17.12 1.40 8.14
N SER A 67 -16.42 2.22 8.93
CA SER A 67 -15.13 2.83 8.58
C SER A 67 -14.30 3.06 9.84
N ILE A 68 -12.97 2.94 9.73
CA ILE A 68 -12.01 3.24 10.79
C ILE A 68 -10.79 3.95 10.22
N ASP A 69 -10.35 5.02 10.86
CA ASP A 69 -9.09 5.70 10.58
C ASP A 69 -8.20 5.69 11.83
N TRP A 70 -7.12 4.91 11.79
CA TRP A 70 -6.20 4.78 12.91
C TRP A 70 -5.44 6.06 13.25
N ARG A 71 -5.40 7.05 12.35
CA ARG A 71 -4.79 8.36 12.62
C ARG A 71 -5.54 9.10 13.73
N ASP A 72 -6.86 8.93 13.80
CA ASP A 72 -7.72 9.55 14.83
C ASP A 72 -7.43 8.99 16.24
N HIS A 73 -6.78 7.83 16.31
CA HIS A 73 -6.40 7.17 17.56
C HIS A 73 -4.95 7.47 18.00
N GLY A 74 -4.20 8.28 17.25
CA GLY A 74 -2.83 8.68 17.62
C GLY A 74 -1.79 7.56 17.55
N ILE A 75 -2.13 6.40 16.97
CA ILE A 75 -1.22 5.24 16.87
C ILE A 75 -0.39 5.23 15.58
N VAL A 76 -0.70 6.13 14.64
CA VAL A 76 0.00 6.25 13.36
C VAL A 76 1.13 7.27 13.48
N THR A 77 2.37 6.86 13.23
CA THR A 77 3.51 7.80 13.19
C THR A 77 3.45 8.69 11.94
N PRO A 78 4.17 9.83 11.91
CA PRO A 78 4.31 10.64 10.70
C PRO A 78 4.80 9.83 9.49
N VAL A 79 4.42 10.30 8.30
CA VAL A 79 4.82 9.69 7.02
C VAL A 79 6.35 9.75 6.87
N LYS A 80 6.95 8.63 6.44
CA LYS A 80 8.40 8.49 6.21
C LYS A 80 8.71 8.39 4.71
N ASP A 81 9.99 8.48 4.37
CA ASP A 81 10.51 8.26 3.01
C ASP A 81 11.51 7.09 3.01
N GLN A 82 11.26 6.08 2.17
CA GLN A 82 12.17 4.93 2.02
C GLN A 82 13.47 5.27 1.28
N GLY A 83 13.54 6.42 0.60
CA GLY A 83 14.69 6.81 -0.20
C GLY A 83 14.94 5.87 -1.39
N GLN A 84 16.20 5.78 -1.82
CA GLN A 84 16.63 4.89 -2.90
C GLN A 84 17.32 3.67 -2.29
N CYS A 85 16.56 2.61 -2.00
CA CYS A 85 17.02 1.40 -1.31
C CYS A 85 16.51 0.13 -1.98
#